data_AF-A0A0U1DC06-F1
#
_entry.id   AF-A0A0U1DC06-F1
#
_cell.length_a   1.000
_cell.length_b   1.000
_cell.length_c   1.000
_cell.angle_alpha   90.00
_cell.angle_beta   90.00
_cell.angle_gamma   90.00
#
_symmetry.space_group_name_H-M   'P 1'
#
loop_
_entity.id
_entity.type
_entity.pdbx_description
1 polymer ?
#
loop_
_entity_poly.entity_id
_entity_poly.type
_entity_poly.pdbx_seq_one_letter_code
_entity_poly.pdbx_strand_id
1 'polypeptide(L)'
;MVTQVHDSGPARIPSEIDAVTVEWLTEALRADPALPDTATVTEMRAEQIAMDSGFSSLLYRLYLAGADVPGTVIVKLPAQSEARGAMDLLGGYRRELAFYQRVAGHAPIATPHVHTARMAEAQLISSW
;
A
#
# COMPACT_ATOMS: atom_id res chain seq x y z
N MET A 1 14.58 23.37 -22.25
CA MET A 1 13.54 22.33 -22.31
C MET A 1 14.24 21.01 -22.04
N VAL A 2 14.25 20.57 -20.77
CA VAL A 2 14.86 19.29 -20.40
C VAL A 2 13.72 18.27 -20.38
N THR A 3 13.75 17.34 -21.32
CA THR A 3 12.89 16.16 -21.29
C THR A 3 13.32 15.33 -20.08
N GLN A 4 12.48 15.26 -19.05
CA GLN A 4 12.64 14.29 -17.98
C GLN A 4 12.46 12.90 -18.58
N VAL A 5 13.53 12.12 -18.51
CA VAL A 5 13.52 10.69 -18.79
C VAL A 5 12.68 10.04 -17.70
N HIS A 6 11.59 9.35 -18.06
CA HIS A 6 10.86 8.52 -17.11
C HIS A 6 11.74 7.32 -16.76
N ASP A 7 12.40 7.39 -15.61
CA ASP A 7 13.10 6.26 -15.03
C ASP A 7 12.05 5.20 -14.65
N SER A 8 12.00 4.10 -15.41
CA SER A 8 11.18 2.91 -15.10
C SER A 8 11.83 2.08 -13.99
N GLY A 9 12.20 2.74 -12.89
CA GLY A 9 12.55 2.08 -11.64
C GLY A 9 11.29 1.60 -10.91
N PRO A 10 11.38 0.67 -9.95
CA PRO A 10 10.23 0.29 -9.14
C PRO A 10 9.68 1.54 -8.44
N ALA A 11 8.41 1.87 -8.70
CA ALA A 11 7.77 3.02 -8.08
C ALA A 11 7.98 2.98 -6.56
N ARG A 12 8.45 4.11 -6.01
CA ARG A 12 8.74 4.27 -4.59
C ARG A 12 7.54 3.84 -3.76
N ILE A 13 7.76 3.05 -2.70
CA ILE A 13 6.67 2.58 -1.83
C ILE A 13 6.15 3.77 -1.01
N PRO A 14 4.86 4.15 -1.12
CA PRO A 14 4.31 5.29 -0.41
C PRO A 14 4.31 5.07 1.11
N SER A 15 4.69 6.09 1.87
CA SER A 15 4.56 6.14 3.33
C SER A 15 3.42 7.04 3.79
N GLU A 16 2.87 7.83 2.88
CA GLU A 16 1.85 8.87 3.13
C GLU A 16 0.82 8.84 2.00
N ILE A 17 -0.37 9.35 2.27
CA ILE A 17 -1.51 9.24 1.34
C ILE A 17 -1.30 10.02 0.05
N ASP A 18 -0.67 11.20 0.12
CA ASP A 18 -0.44 12.05 -1.06
C ASP A 18 0.54 11.41 -2.07
N ALA A 19 1.34 10.44 -1.63
CA ALA A 19 2.24 9.67 -2.48
C ALA A 19 1.56 8.46 -3.15
N VAL A 20 0.33 8.12 -2.75
CA VAL A 20 -0.49 7.09 -3.41
C VAL A 20 -1.23 7.76 -4.56
N THR A 21 -0.61 7.85 -5.74
CA THR A 21 -1.21 8.51 -6.91
C THR A 21 -2.04 7.54 -7.77
N VAL A 22 -2.79 8.06 -8.75
CA VAL A 22 -3.57 7.23 -9.69
C VAL A 22 -2.65 6.37 -10.56
N GLU A 23 -1.47 6.87 -10.93
CA GLU A 23 -0.44 6.14 -11.67
C GLU A 23 0.09 4.99 -10.83
N TRP A 24 0.46 5.27 -9.57
CA TRP A 24 0.96 4.26 -8.65
C TRP A 24 -0.08 3.16 -8.39
N LEU A 25 -1.34 3.54 -8.16
CA LEU A 25 -2.43 2.57 -7.97
C LEU A 25 -2.69 1.74 -9.22
N THR A 26 -2.64 2.36 -10.41
CA THR A 26 -2.78 1.64 -11.68
C THR A 26 -1.71 0.57 -11.81
N GLU A 27 -0.44 0.92 -11.59
CA GLU A 27 0.66 -0.04 -11.61
C GLU A 27 0.48 -1.15 -10.56
N ALA A 28 0.10 -0.79 -9.34
CA ALA A 28 -0.09 -1.75 -8.27
C ALA A 28 -1.25 -2.72 -8.52
N LEU A 29 -2.36 -2.25 -9.09
CA LEU A 29 -3.52 -3.08 -9.42
C LEU A 29 -3.25 -3.98 -10.63
N ARG A 30 -2.50 -3.52 -11.64
CA ARG A 30 -2.11 -4.37 -12.78
C ARG A 30 -1.11 -5.47 -12.40
N ALA A 31 -0.38 -5.29 -11.30
CA ALA A 31 0.52 -6.32 -10.77
C ALA A 31 -0.24 -7.43 -10.02
N ASP A 32 -1.50 -7.22 -9.69
CA ASP A 32 -2.37 -8.22 -9.08
C ASP A 32 -2.92 -9.18 -10.16
N PRO A 33 -2.57 -10.48 -10.13
CA PRO A 33 -3.05 -11.43 -11.12
C PRO A 33 -4.57 -11.67 -11.06
N ALA A 34 -5.27 -11.21 -10.03
CA ALA A 34 -6.73 -11.26 -9.94
C ALA A 34 -7.42 -10.17 -10.78
N LEU A 35 -6.68 -9.17 -11.28
CA LEU A 35 -7.21 -8.07 -12.09
C LEU A 35 -6.65 -8.13 -13.53
N PRO A 36 -7.40 -7.62 -14.53
CA PRO A 36 -6.88 -7.48 -15.89
C PRO A 36 -5.67 -6.54 -15.96
N ASP A 37 -4.76 -6.81 -16.89
CA ASP A 37 -3.65 -5.90 -17.19
C ASP A 37 -4.11 -4.55 -17.80
N THR A 38 -5.36 -4.48 -18.25
CA THR A 38 -6.05 -3.26 -18.69
C THR A 38 -6.53 -2.37 -17.55
N ALA A 39 -6.52 -2.84 -16.30
CA ALA A 39 -6.97 -2.08 -15.13
C ALA A 39 -6.30 -0.69 -15.09
N THR A 40 -7.11 0.36 -15.03
CA THR A 40 -6.61 1.75 -15.11
C THR A 40 -7.44 2.63 -14.18
N VAL A 41 -6.77 3.27 -13.21
CA VAL A 41 -7.38 4.28 -12.34
C VAL A 41 -7.26 5.64 -13.02
N THR A 42 -8.39 6.33 -13.21
CA THR A 42 -8.41 7.68 -13.78
C THR A 42 -8.65 8.75 -12.72
N GLU A 43 -9.37 8.41 -11.65
CA GLU A 43 -9.64 9.31 -10.54
C GLU A 43 -9.62 8.53 -9.23
N MET A 44 -9.24 9.22 -8.16
CA MET A 44 -9.34 8.70 -6.80
C MET A 44 -9.79 9.79 -5.83
N ARG A 45 -10.54 9.39 -4.81
CA ARG A 45 -10.79 10.20 -3.62
C ARG A 45 -10.43 9.40 -2.38
N ALA A 46 -9.55 9.97 -1.56
CA ALA A 46 -9.19 9.40 -0.27
C ALA A 46 -10.14 9.88 0.83
N GLU A 47 -10.58 8.96 1.67
CA GLU A 47 -11.30 9.22 2.91
C GLU A 47 -10.53 8.54 4.04
N GLN A 48 -10.03 9.33 5.00
CA GLN A 48 -9.40 8.74 6.18
C GLN A 48 -10.46 8.11 7.06
N ILE A 49 -10.24 6.87 7.49
CA ILE A 49 -11.16 6.11 8.31
C ILE A 49 -10.47 5.61 9.58
N ALA A 50 -11.27 5.17 10.56
CA ALA A 50 -10.78 4.65 11.82
C ALA A 50 -9.81 5.61 12.55
N MET A 51 -10.08 6.91 12.44
CA MET A 51 -9.40 7.93 13.23
C MET A 51 -9.59 7.65 14.72
N ASP A 52 -8.54 7.87 15.52
CA ASP A 52 -8.56 7.71 16.98
C ASP A 52 -8.92 6.33 17.52
N SER A 53 -8.90 5.30 16.66
CA SER A 53 -9.19 3.91 17.01
C SER A 53 -8.05 3.19 17.75
N GLY A 54 -6.89 3.85 17.90
CA GLY A 54 -5.68 3.23 18.44
C GLY A 54 -4.94 2.32 17.45
N PHE A 55 -5.32 2.30 16.17
CA PHE A 55 -4.56 1.58 15.16
C PHE A 55 -3.14 2.13 15.04
N SER A 56 -2.17 1.22 15.02
CA SER A 56 -0.76 1.52 14.75
C SER A 56 -0.49 1.64 13.23
N SER A 57 -1.37 2.35 12.53
CA SER A 57 -1.37 2.59 11.09
C SER A 57 -2.35 3.69 10.72
N LEU A 58 -2.14 4.35 9.59
CA LEU A 58 -3.19 5.15 8.95
C LEU A 58 -4.01 4.26 8.02
N LEU A 59 -5.33 4.39 8.07
CA LEU A 59 -6.27 3.69 7.19
C LEU A 59 -7.05 4.68 6.35
N TYR A 60 -7.08 4.43 5.04
CA TYR A 60 -7.87 5.19 4.09
C TYR A 60 -8.77 4.25 3.30
N ARG A 61 -10.00 4.67 3.07
CA ARG A 61 -10.81 4.13 1.99
C ARG A 61 -10.60 5.01 0.77
N LEU A 62 -10.18 4.40 -0.32
CA LEU A 62 -10.15 5.06 -1.61
C LEU A 62 -11.40 4.70 -2.38
N TYR A 63 -12.02 5.71 -2.98
CA TYR A 63 -13.07 5.56 -3.99
C TYR A 63 -12.40 5.78 -5.34
N LEU A 64 -12.53 4.80 -6.23
CA LEU A 64 -11.83 4.80 -7.51
C LEU A 64 -12.83 4.94 -8.65
N ALA A 65 -12.43 5.68 -9.69
CA ALA A 65 -13.04 5.61 -11.00
C ALA A 65 -11.99 5.20 -12.02
N GLY A 66 -12.42 4.47 -13.05
CA GLY A 66 -11.51 3.92 -14.04
C GLY A 66 -12.09 2.73 -14.79
N ALA A 67 -11.26 2.07 -15.58
CA ALA A 67 -11.60 0.85 -16.31
C ALA A 67 -11.03 -0.38 -15.57
N ASP A 68 -11.84 -1.44 -15.43
CA ASP A 68 -11.45 -2.71 -14.81
C ASP A 68 -10.84 -2.61 -13.40
N VAL A 69 -11.24 -1.60 -12.63
CA VAL A 69 -10.79 -1.38 -11.24
C VAL A 69 -11.93 -1.60 -10.23
N PRO A 70 -11.62 -2.00 -8.99
CA PRO A 70 -12.62 -2.02 -7.92
C PRO A 70 -13.17 -0.62 -7.64
N GLY A 71 -14.47 -0.49 -7.31
CA GLY A 71 -15.05 0.80 -6.96
C GLY A 71 -14.48 1.41 -5.67
N THR A 72 -13.98 0.58 -4.75
CA THR A 72 -13.23 1.05 -3.57
C THR A 72 -12.13 0.07 -3.18
N VAL A 73 -11.06 0.60 -2.59
CA VAL A 73 -10.00 -0.18 -1.93
C VAL A 73 -9.67 0.39 -0.55
N ILE A 74 -9.06 -0.41 0.31
CA ILE A 74 -8.46 0.07 1.57
C ILE A 74 -6.97 0.22 1.37
N VAL A 75 -6.43 1.37 1.76
CA VAL A 75 -5.01 1.64 1.84
C VAL A 75 -4.61 1.70 3.30
N LYS A 76 -3.61 0.88 3.67
CA LYS A 76 -3.01 0.87 4.99
C LYS A 76 -1.58 1.35 4.89
N LEU A 77 -1.31 2.47 5.56
CA LEU A 77 -0.02 3.13 5.61
C LEU A 77 0.53 3.04 7.04
N PRO A 78 1.86 3.12 7.22
CA PRO A 78 2.42 3.08 8.56
C PRO A 78 1.94 4.28 9.40
N ALA A 79 1.94 4.11 10.72
CA ALA A 79 1.62 5.20 11.63
C ALA A 79 2.60 6.38 11.47
N GLN A 80 2.10 7.59 11.77
CA GLN A 80 2.89 8.83 11.84
C GLN A 80 3.10 9.29 13.30
N SER A 81 2.50 8.60 14.27
CA SER A 81 2.68 8.85 15.71
C SER A 81 3.80 7.98 16.31
N GLU A 82 4.05 8.11 17.61
CA GLU A 82 5.03 7.29 18.34
C GLU A 82 4.78 5.77 18.22
N ALA A 83 3.54 5.37 17.92
CA ALA A 83 3.20 3.98 17.61
C ALA A 83 4.04 3.40 16.45
N ARG A 84 4.55 4.26 15.55
CA ARG A 84 5.45 3.85 14.48
C ARG A 84 6.72 3.19 15.01
N GLY A 85 7.38 3.83 15.97
CA GLY A 85 8.64 3.33 16.55
C GLY A 85 8.45 1.99 17.25
N ALA A 86 7.35 1.84 18.00
CA ALA A 86 7.00 0.57 18.63
C ALA A 86 6.74 -0.54 17.60
N MET A 87 6.03 -0.24 16.51
CA MET A 87 5.79 -1.19 15.42
C MET A 87 7.07 -1.60 14.71
N ASP A 88 7.99 -0.67 14.46
CA ASP A 88 9.26 -0.98 13.82
C ASP A 88 10.15 -1.83 14.74
N LEU A 89 10.30 -1.43 16.02
CA LEU A 89 11.09 -2.16 17.03
C LEU A 89 10.57 -3.59 17.22
N LEU A 90 9.26 -3.73 17.33
CA LEU A 90 8.63 -5.04 17.49
C LEU A 90 8.47 -5.78 16.17
N GLY A 91 8.80 -5.21 15.01
CA GLY A 91 8.61 -5.85 13.70
C GLY A 91 7.15 -6.08 13.30
N GLY A 92 6.24 -5.26 13.80
CA GLY A 92 4.79 -5.35 13.59
C GLY A 92 4.40 -5.33 12.10
N TYR A 93 4.90 -4.36 11.32
CA TYR A 93 4.60 -4.28 9.89
C TYR A 93 5.10 -5.50 9.11
N ARG A 94 6.30 -5.99 9.45
CA ARG A 94 6.87 -7.19 8.81
C ARG A 94 6.03 -8.43 9.11
N ARG A 95 5.56 -8.58 10.36
CA ARG A 95 4.66 -9.69 10.73
C ARG A 95 3.32 -9.60 10.02
N GLU A 96 2.73 -8.41 9.92
CA GLU A 96 1.48 -8.22 9.20
C GLU A 96 1.63 -8.58 7.72
N LEU A 97 2.70 -8.12 7.07
CA LEU A 97 2.99 -8.48 5.68
C LEU A 97 3.16 -10.00 5.52
N ALA A 98 3.94 -10.62 6.41
CA ALA A 98 4.14 -12.07 6.40
C ALA A 98 2.84 -12.86 6.65
N PHE A 99 1.94 -12.34 7.50
CA PHE A 99 0.62 -12.94 7.72
C PHE A 99 -0.18 -13.01 6.43
N TYR A 100 -0.32 -11.90 5.70
CA TYR A 100 -1.08 -11.89 4.45
C TYR A 100 -0.42 -12.74 3.35
N GLN A 101 0.91 -12.75 3.28
CA GLN A 101 1.64 -13.52 2.28
C GLN A 101 1.62 -15.03 2.51
N ARG A 102 1.59 -15.48 3.77
CA ARG A 102 1.88 -16.90 4.10
C ARG A 102 0.77 -17.58 4.90
N VAL A 103 -0.03 -16.83 5.65
CA VAL A 103 -0.98 -17.38 6.63
C VAL A 103 -2.42 -17.15 6.20
N ALA A 104 -2.77 -15.93 5.74
CA ALA A 104 -4.14 -15.52 5.46
C ALA A 104 -4.90 -16.50 4.55
N GLY A 105 -4.29 -16.93 3.44
CA GLY A 105 -4.92 -17.88 2.48
C GLY A 105 -5.19 -19.28 3.03
N HIS A 106 -4.66 -19.63 4.21
CA HIS A 106 -4.87 -20.91 4.88
C HIS A 106 -5.67 -20.77 6.19
N ALA A 107 -5.98 -19.55 6.60
CA ALA A 107 -6.66 -19.30 7.86
C ALA A 107 -8.16 -19.64 7.74
N PRO A 108 -8.80 -20.23 8.77
CA PRO A 108 -10.22 -20.56 8.75
C PRO A 108 -11.11 -19.34 9.04
N ILE A 109 -10.72 -18.17 8.54
CA ILE A 109 -11.42 -16.90 8.70
C ILE A 109 -11.42 -16.14 7.37
N ALA A 110 -12.39 -15.26 7.19
CA ALA A 110 -12.38 -14.35 6.04
C ALA A 110 -11.20 -13.38 6.16
N THR A 111 -10.46 -13.21 5.07
CA THR A 111 -9.39 -12.22 4.95
C THR A 111 -9.63 -11.33 3.74
N PRO A 112 -9.23 -10.05 3.79
CA PRO A 112 -9.29 -9.19 2.61
C PRO A 112 -8.44 -9.75 1.47
N HIS A 113 -8.87 -9.50 0.24
CA HIS A 113 -8.04 -9.68 -0.95
C HIS A 113 -6.92 -8.62 -0.94
N VAL A 114 -5.67 -9.05 -1.10
CA VAL A 114 -4.51 -8.15 -1.07
C VAL A 114 -4.05 -7.90 -2.50
N HIS A 115 -4.42 -6.74 -3.05
CA HIS A 115 -3.96 -6.31 -4.37
C HIS A 115 -2.45 -6.02 -4.39
N THR A 116 -1.94 -5.42 -3.32
CA THR A 116 -0.52 -5.15 -3.15
C THR A 116 -0.17 -5.08 -1.67
N ALA A 117 1.00 -5.61 -1.29
CA ALA A 117 1.54 -5.46 0.05
C ALA A 117 3.07 -5.43 -0.04
N ARG A 118 3.64 -4.25 0.20
CA ARG A 118 5.06 -3.97 -0.01
C ARG A 118 5.59 -3.13 1.15
N MET A 119 6.85 -3.34 1.49
CA MET A 119 7.59 -2.53 2.46
C MET A 119 8.93 -2.18 1.81
N ALA A 120 9.36 -0.93 1.92
CA ALA A 120 10.70 -0.55 1.46
C ALA A 120 11.73 -1.30 2.31
N GLU A 121 12.78 -1.80 1.68
CA GLU A 121 13.91 -2.32 2.42
C GLU A 121 14.53 -1.19 3.25
N ALA A 122 14.87 -1.50 4.51
CA ALA A 122 15.66 -0.57 5.29
C ALA A 122 17.02 -0.44 4.60
N GLN A 123 17.36 0.78 4.16
CA GLN A 123 18.74 1.07 3.78
C GLN A 123 19.60 0.85 5.01
N LEU A 124 20.32 -0.26 5.05
CA LEU A 124 21.39 -0.44 6.01
C LEU A 124 22.39 0.67 5.73
N ILE A 125 22.50 1.62 6.66
CA ILE A 125 23.62 2.55 6.67
C ILE A 125 24.85 1.67 6.93
N SER A 126 25.55 1.25 5.88
CA SER A 126 26.86 0.62 6.05
C SER A 126 27.85 1.73 6.38
N SER A 127 27.95 2.07 7.66
CA SER A 127 29.11 2.81 8.16
C SER A 127 30.20 1.80 8.49
N TRP A 128 31.14 1.64 7.57
CA TRP A 128 32.53 1.29 7.86
C TRP A 128 33.42 2.36 7.25
#